data_AF-A0A4Y2K4B6-F1
#
_entry.id   AF-A0A4Y2K4B6-F1
#
_cell.length_a   1.000
_cell.length_b   1.000
_cell.length_c   1.000
_cell.angle_alpha   90.00
_cell.angle_beta   90.00
_cell.angle_gamma   90.00
#
_symmetry.space_group_name_H-M   'P 1'
#
loop_
_entity.id
_entity.type
_entity.pdbx_description
1 polymer ?
#
loop_
_entity_poly.entity_id
_entity_poly.type
_entity_poly.pdbx_seq_one_letter_code
_entity_poly.pdbx_strand_id
1 'polypeptide(L)'
;MAEGLVQCSLCSKTYIMKKNLYQHMRKVHNVSPQLKGNIMCPLNCEESFRSHKDFRNHLEVFHKYILENEIQEFSNFEMFEMWKKSFEETSGYKYVCHSSEKTLKTGEGKTYFFCHRSGVSKGDGTSLKSPRRCVSLKIGKTCPSAMEVSRSLANGTVRVDFLKTHIGHTADPEFATPCKKSKTKKLEKIDFEVCAILPAAGSGERMGLETPKQYILIHQKPIICHTVDAFLRIPFIKKVVVVAAANCVDLMLQTLSQMCLLEGDKLMITEGSNARHLSIQAGLKALKSYCEIQPEVVIVHDGVRPFFPEDIVSKVVHAAKEYGAAGVTCPLVSTVISVDDKGFLDASLDRNKFRASEMPQAFQFDVLTRAYAESTANDLEHGTECLHLVQKYADVRAKLLPVSSHLWKVTHHKDIYTAAGVLKESQTVAVICKEQTSEFLPLLKNALGKAFKSVHSAKFNVSTLGKFQNIVQVHEAENPYSVIEKMSSFQKVSELTSIVHVFINSFDPSINFLEFQKQAKISAKVLKLANILVYFIVREEMEPMDSVEEMVGLVKSLLFESSTYTSGNVFLS
;
A
#
# COMPACT_ATOMS: atom_id res chain seq x y z
N MET A 1 -24.62 -37.27 42.67
CA MET A 1 -23.15 -37.37 42.86
C MET A 1 -22.65 -35.98 43.20
N ALA A 2 -22.05 -35.82 44.38
CA ALA A 2 -21.73 -34.50 44.97
C ALA A 2 -20.59 -33.80 44.23
N GLU A 3 -20.81 -32.55 43.83
CA GLU A 3 -19.83 -31.70 43.15
C GLU A 3 -18.78 -31.16 44.15
N GLY A 4 -17.51 -31.51 43.89
CA GLY A 4 -16.37 -30.58 43.98
C GLY A 4 -15.95 -30.04 45.35
N LEU A 5 -15.61 -30.90 46.32
CA LEU A 5 -14.83 -30.47 47.49
C LEU A 5 -13.40 -30.08 47.07
N VAL A 6 -12.91 -28.94 47.58
CA VAL A 6 -11.57 -28.41 47.30
C VAL A 6 -10.68 -28.54 48.54
N GLN A 7 -9.53 -29.18 48.40
CA GLN A 7 -8.65 -29.54 49.52
C GLN A 7 -7.48 -28.57 49.69
N CYS A 8 -7.10 -28.27 50.93
CA CYS A 8 -5.87 -27.54 51.25
C CYS A 8 -4.65 -28.42 51.03
N SER A 9 -3.70 -27.98 50.21
CA SER A 9 -2.46 -28.70 49.92
C SER A 9 -1.46 -28.76 51.08
N LEU A 10 -1.64 -27.95 52.13
CA LEU A 10 -0.71 -27.84 53.26
C LEU A 10 -1.16 -28.60 54.52
N CYS A 11 -2.47 -28.81 54.70
CA CYS A 11 -3.00 -29.53 55.86
C CYS A 11 -4.16 -30.47 55.55
N SER A 12 -4.44 -30.71 54.27
CA SER A 12 -5.40 -31.71 53.80
C SER A 12 -6.87 -31.47 54.21
N LYS A 13 -7.21 -30.31 54.81
CA LYS A 13 -8.60 -29.91 55.11
C LYS A 13 -9.40 -29.61 53.85
N THR A 14 -10.63 -30.09 53.76
CA THR A 14 -11.52 -29.92 52.61
C THR A 14 -12.57 -28.84 52.84
N TYR A 15 -12.90 -28.12 51.77
CA TYR A 15 -13.86 -27.02 51.78
C TYR A 15 -14.80 -27.12 50.58
N ILE A 16 -16.06 -26.75 50.77
CA ILE A 16 -17.07 -26.74 49.70
C ILE A 16 -16.78 -25.62 48.68
N MET A 17 -16.22 -24.48 49.12
CA MET A 17 -15.95 -23.32 48.25
C MET A 17 -14.49 -22.87 48.35
N LYS A 18 -13.86 -22.52 47.21
CA LYS A 18 -12.49 -21.99 47.15
C LYS A 18 -12.25 -20.76 48.03
N LYS A 19 -13.27 -19.90 48.20
CA LYS A 19 -13.19 -18.72 49.09
C LYS A 19 -12.88 -19.11 50.54
N ASN A 20 -13.49 -20.19 51.03
CA ASN A 20 -13.30 -20.67 52.41
C ASN A 20 -11.92 -21.31 52.57
N LEU A 21 -11.47 -22.07 51.57
CA LEU A 21 -10.09 -22.57 51.50
C LEU A 21 -9.07 -21.42 51.56
N TYR A 22 -9.26 -20.33 50.82
CA TYR A 22 -8.35 -19.20 50.82
C TYR A 22 -8.38 -18.38 52.12
N GLN A 23 -9.51 -18.34 52.82
CA GLN A 23 -9.58 -17.77 54.17
C GLN A 23 -8.81 -18.63 55.17
N HIS A 24 -8.95 -19.96 55.07
CA HIS A 24 -8.19 -20.90 55.87
C HIS A 24 -6.68 -20.79 55.63
N MET A 25 -6.23 -20.77 54.37
CA MET A 25 -4.81 -20.64 54.04
C MET A 25 -4.20 -19.34 54.59
N ARG A 26 -4.96 -18.24 54.58
CA ARG A 26 -4.53 -16.97 55.18
C ARG A 26 -4.45 -17.01 56.70
N LYS A 27 -5.45 -17.58 57.36
CA LYS A 27 -5.52 -17.58 58.83
C LYS A 27 -4.62 -18.62 59.49
N VAL A 28 -4.44 -19.78 58.85
CA VAL A 28 -3.76 -20.94 59.46
C VAL A 28 -2.35 -21.13 58.92
N HIS A 29 -2.13 -20.87 57.64
CA HIS A 29 -0.82 -21.06 57.01
C HIS A 29 -0.10 -19.74 56.74
N ASN A 30 -0.74 -18.60 57.00
CA ASN A 30 -0.24 -17.28 56.65
C ASN A 30 0.12 -17.14 55.14
N VAL A 31 -0.45 -18.01 54.31
CA VAL A 31 -0.26 -18.01 52.86
C VAL A 31 -1.48 -17.37 52.22
N SER A 32 -1.27 -16.28 51.47
CA SER A 32 -2.28 -15.72 50.57
C SER A 32 -2.16 -16.38 49.20
N PRO A 33 -3.05 -17.33 48.83
CA PRO A 33 -3.07 -17.85 47.47
C PRO A 33 -3.34 -16.70 46.49
N GLN A 34 -2.47 -16.58 45.47
CA GLN A 34 -2.60 -15.54 44.44
C GLN A 34 -3.91 -15.75 43.67
N LEU A 35 -4.83 -14.81 43.85
CA LEU A 35 -6.09 -14.78 43.11
C LEU A 35 -5.79 -14.26 41.70
N LYS A 36 -5.96 -15.11 40.68
CA LYS A 36 -5.77 -14.76 39.27
C LYS A 36 -6.57 -13.49 38.92
N GLY A 37 -5.90 -12.55 38.25
CA GLY A 37 -6.51 -11.31 37.75
C GLY A 37 -7.23 -11.53 36.42
N ASN A 38 -8.06 -10.57 36.00
CA ASN A 38 -8.81 -10.66 34.74
C ASN A 38 -8.04 -10.06 33.54
N ILE A 39 -6.92 -9.37 33.79
CA ILE A 39 -6.03 -8.83 32.77
C ILE A 39 -4.96 -9.87 32.49
N MET A 40 -4.97 -10.46 31.31
CA MET A 40 -4.04 -11.54 30.95
C MET A 40 -2.92 -10.99 30.10
N CYS A 41 -1.67 -11.34 30.42
CA CYS A 41 -0.52 -10.95 29.62
C CYS A 41 -0.66 -11.51 28.19
N PRO A 42 -0.55 -10.68 27.13
CA PRO A 42 -0.64 -11.14 25.74
C PRO A 42 0.46 -12.14 25.39
N LEU A 43 1.63 -12.01 26.03
CA LEU A 43 2.80 -12.86 25.82
C LEU A 43 2.59 -14.21 26.55
N ASN A 44 3.25 -15.27 26.08
CA ASN A 44 3.04 -16.65 26.57
C ASN A 44 3.65 -16.92 27.98
N CYS A 45 3.52 -15.99 28.92
CA CYS A 45 3.99 -16.15 30.30
C CYS A 45 2.90 -16.57 31.30
N GLU A 46 1.64 -16.71 30.86
CA GLU A 46 0.48 -17.14 31.67
C GLU A 46 0.15 -16.28 32.91
N GLU A 47 0.85 -15.16 33.09
CA GLU A 47 0.62 -14.20 34.19
C GLU A 47 -0.67 -13.40 34.04
N SER A 48 -1.27 -13.04 35.18
CA SER A 48 -2.56 -12.34 35.26
C SER A 48 -2.55 -11.22 36.30
N PHE A 49 -3.18 -10.08 35.97
CA PHE A 49 -3.11 -8.85 36.73
C PHE A 49 -4.49 -8.30 37.08
N ARG A 50 -4.57 -7.50 38.15
CA ARG A 50 -5.80 -6.83 38.59
C ARG A 50 -5.88 -5.38 38.11
N SER A 51 -4.75 -4.76 37.80
CA SER A 51 -4.69 -3.39 37.31
C SER A 51 -3.88 -3.31 36.01
N HIS A 52 -4.25 -2.36 35.14
CA HIS A 52 -3.48 -2.07 33.92
C HIS A 52 -2.08 -1.52 34.24
N LYS A 53 -1.91 -0.88 35.40
CA LYS A 53 -0.60 -0.38 35.87
C LYS A 53 0.36 -1.52 36.17
N ASP A 54 -0.07 -2.52 36.94
CA ASP A 54 0.77 -3.69 37.26
C ASP A 54 1.09 -4.50 36.01
N PHE A 55 0.11 -4.63 35.11
CA PHE A 55 0.28 -5.27 33.82
C PHE A 55 1.33 -4.57 32.93
N ARG A 56 1.27 -3.24 32.80
CA ARG A 56 2.25 -2.47 32.02
C ARG A 56 3.65 -2.56 32.61
N ASN A 57 3.76 -2.44 33.94
CA ASN A 57 5.04 -2.60 34.64
C ASN A 57 5.63 -4.01 34.43
N HIS A 58 4.80 -5.05 34.40
CA HIS A 58 5.26 -6.40 34.06
C HIS A 58 5.82 -6.49 32.63
N LEU A 59 5.21 -5.83 31.65
CA LEU A 59 5.71 -5.81 30.27
C LEU A 59 7.08 -5.11 30.16
N GLU A 60 7.28 -4.00 30.89
CA GLU A 60 8.54 -3.26 30.90
C GLU A 60 9.65 -4.00 31.66
N VAL A 61 9.34 -4.50 32.86
CA VAL A 61 10.34 -5.10 33.75
C VAL A 61 10.69 -6.53 33.34
N PHE A 62 9.68 -7.34 33.03
CA PHE A 62 9.83 -8.79 32.82
C PHE A 62 9.98 -9.16 31.35
N HIS A 63 9.27 -8.46 30.47
CA HIS A 63 9.36 -8.67 29.02
C HIS A 63 10.25 -7.65 28.28
N LYS A 64 10.79 -6.66 29.00
CA LYS A 64 11.72 -5.65 28.46
C LYS A 64 11.15 -4.87 27.26
N TYR A 65 9.84 -4.71 27.19
CA TYR A 65 9.21 -3.85 26.20
C TYR A 65 9.34 -2.39 26.60
N ILE A 66 9.56 -1.52 25.62
CA ILE A 66 9.48 -0.07 25.82
C ILE A 66 8.07 0.35 25.43
N LEU A 67 7.33 0.90 26.39
CA LEU A 67 5.97 1.38 26.17
C LEU A 67 6.02 2.88 25.81
N GLU A 68 5.75 3.17 24.54
CA GLU A 68 5.70 4.53 24.01
C GLU A 68 4.42 5.22 24.44
N ASN A 69 4.58 6.28 25.23
CA ASN A 69 3.49 7.12 25.72
C ASN A 69 3.61 8.53 25.18
N GLU A 70 2.49 9.11 24.79
CA GLU A 70 2.41 10.49 24.30
C GLU A 70 1.31 11.23 25.05
N ILE A 71 1.57 12.50 25.40
CA ILE A 71 0.55 13.38 25.98
C ILE A 71 0.12 14.36 24.91
N GLN A 72 -1.19 14.45 24.68
CA GLN A 72 -1.79 15.43 23.78
C GLN A 72 -2.83 16.28 24.51
N GLU A 73 -2.92 17.56 24.15
CA GLU A 73 -3.88 18.49 24.71
C GLU A 73 -4.75 19.08 23.60
N PHE A 74 -6.05 19.15 23.88
CA PHE A 74 -7.08 19.66 22.97
C PHE A 74 -7.89 20.74 23.67
N SER A 75 -8.30 21.75 22.90
CA SER A 75 -9.10 22.86 23.39
C SER A 75 -10.49 22.44 23.88
N ASN A 76 -11.05 21.37 23.29
CA ASN A 76 -12.34 20.80 23.67
C ASN A 76 -12.43 19.31 23.26
N PHE A 77 -13.52 18.65 23.64
CA PHE A 77 -13.74 17.23 23.38
C PHE A 77 -13.97 16.91 21.89
N GLU A 78 -14.57 17.81 21.12
CA GLU A 78 -14.83 17.62 19.69
C GLU A 78 -13.53 17.55 18.88
N MET A 79 -12.56 18.42 19.21
CA MET A 79 -11.21 18.38 18.61
C MET A 79 -10.48 17.07 18.91
N PHE A 80 -10.64 16.53 20.13
CA PHE A 80 -10.15 15.19 20.48
C PHE A 80 -10.83 14.11 19.62
N GLU A 81 -12.15 14.15 19.43
CA GLU A 81 -12.85 13.16 18.60
C GLU A 81 -12.42 13.19 17.14
N MET A 82 -12.22 14.39 16.57
CA MET A 82 -11.69 14.55 15.21
C MET A 82 -10.28 13.98 15.08
N TRP A 83 -9.39 14.31 16.03
CA TRP A 83 -8.03 13.76 16.06
C TRP A 83 -8.04 12.24 16.19
N LYS A 84 -8.84 11.70 17.12
CA LYS A 84 -9.00 10.26 17.34
C LYS A 84 -9.46 9.58 16.05
N LYS A 85 -10.49 10.11 15.38
CA LYS A 85 -11.00 9.55 14.13
C LYS A 85 -9.94 9.52 13.04
N SER A 86 -9.21 10.62 12.84
CA SER A 86 -8.12 10.70 11.87
C SER A 86 -7.00 9.70 12.18
N PHE A 87 -6.63 9.57 13.46
CA PHE A 87 -5.65 8.57 13.91
C PHE A 87 -6.13 7.14 13.64
N GLU A 88 -7.40 6.82 13.91
CA GLU A 88 -7.97 5.50 13.68
C GLU A 88 -8.03 5.16 12.17
N GLU A 89 -8.29 6.14 11.31
CA GLU A 89 -8.30 5.99 9.85
C GLU A 89 -6.89 5.75 9.29
N THR A 90 -5.89 6.47 9.81
CA THR A 90 -4.50 6.36 9.35
C THR A 90 -3.80 5.11 9.88
N SER A 91 -4.04 4.76 11.14
CA SER A 91 -3.36 3.63 11.81
C SER A 91 -4.07 2.29 11.64
N GLY A 92 -5.35 2.29 11.27
CA GLY A 92 -6.19 1.08 11.19
C GLY A 92 -6.60 0.48 12.55
N TYR A 93 -6.14 1.06 13.67
CA TYR A 93 -6.54 0.65 15.02
C TYR A 93 -7.72 1.46 15.51
N LYS A 94 -8.78 0.80 15.97
CA LYS A 94 -9.91 1.44 16.67
C LYS A 94 -9.77 1.35 18.18
N TYR A 95 -10.25 2.37 18.88
CA TYR A 95 -10.31 2.50 20.34
C TYR A 95 -11.75 2.68 20.78
N VAL A 96 -12.19 1.78 21.65
CA VAL A 96 -13.57 1.66 22.10
C VAL A 96 -13.66 2.02 23.56
N CYS A 97 -14.66 2.84 23.90
CA CYS A 97 -15.01 3.13 25.27
C CYS A 97 -15.97 2.06 25.79
N HIS A 98 -15.65 1.47 26.94
CA HIS A 98 -16.46 0.39 27.55
C HIS A 98 -17.14 0.81 28.86
N SER A 99 -16.95 2.05 29.31
CA SER A 99 -17.49 2.58 30.56
C SER A 99 -17.89 4.04 30.41
N SER A 100 -18.92 4.47 31.13
CA SER A 100 -19.26 5.88 31.26
C SER A 100 -18.12 6.69 31.87
N GLU A 101 -18.09 7.98 31.60
CA GLU A 101 -17.16 8.94 32.20
C GLU A 101 -17.23 8.88 33.74
N LYS A 102 -16.08 8.87 34.39
CA LYS A 102 -15.97 8.88 35.86
C LYS A 102 -15.59 10.26 36.32
N THR A 103 -16.43 10.89 37.13
CA THR A 103 -16.12 12.18 37.76
C THR A 103 -15.20 11.97 38.97
N LEU A 104 -14.05 12.62 38.95
CA LEU A 104 -13.13 12.63 40.09
C LEU A 104 -13.50 13.72 41.09
N LYS A 105 -13.10 13.54 42.35
CA LYS A 105 -13.26 14.53 43.42
C LYS A 105 -12.57 15.87 43.12
N THR A 106 -11.65 15.88 42.15
CA THR A 106 -10.91 17.06 41.66
C THR A 106 -11.70 17.91 40.67
N GLY A 107 -12.92 17.51 40.28
CA GLY A 107 -13.72 18.24 39.28
C GLY A 107 -13.32 17.93 37.83
N GLU A 108 -12.65 16.80 37.59
CA GLU A 108 -12.28 16.33 36.25
C GLU A 108 -13.09 15.07 35.88
N GLY A 109 -13.53 14.99 34.63
CA GLY A 109 -14.10 13.78 34.05
C GLY A 109 -13.00 12.90 33.45
N LYS A 110 -12.98 11.60 33.77
CA LYS A 110 -12.04 10.63 33.17
C LYS A 110 -12.75 9.57 32.36
N THR A 111 -12.29 9.39 31.13
CA THR A 111 -12.78 8.38 30.18
C THR A 111 -11.62 7.54 29.65
N TYR A 112 -11.83 6.23 29.53
CA TYR A 112 -10.82 5.28 29.06
C TYR A 112 -11.25 4.63 27.75
N PHE A 113 -10.41 4.76 26.73
CA PHE A 113 -10.60 4.08 25.45
C PHE A 113 -9.54 3.00 25.30
N PHE A 114 -9.96 1.77 25.02
CA PHE A 114 -9.07 0.63 24.86
C PHE A 114 -9.06 0.15 23.41
N CYS A 115 -7.94 -0.40 22.96
CA CYS A 115 -7.85 -1.00 21.64
C CYS A 115 -8.98 -2.03 21.41
N HIS A 116 -9.65 -1.94 20.26
CA HIS A 116 -10.80 -2.78 19.91
C HIS A 116 -10.45 -4.28 19.87
N ARG A 117 -9.17 -4.65 19.70
CA ARG A 117 -8.69 -6.04 19.73
C ARG A 117 -8.44 -6.56 21.15
N SER A 118 -8.39 -5.70 22.17
CA SER A 118 -8.14 -6.08 23.56
C SER A 118 -9.31 -6.84 24.19
N GLY A 119 -9.03 -7.92 24.91
CA GLY A 119 -10.00 -8.72 25.68
C GLY A 119 -10.46 -10.00 24.98
N VAL A 120 -11.46 -10.65 25.58
CA VAL A 120 -12.08 -11.90 25.08
C VAL A 120 -13.38 -11.59 24.35
N SER A 121 -13.69 -12.31 23.28
CA SER A 121 -15.00 -12.23 22.61
C SER A 121 -16.09 -12.67 23.58
N LYS A 122 -17.12 -11.83 23.79
CA LYS A 122 -18.36 -12.29 24.43
C LYS A 122 -19.11 -13.13 23.39
N GLY A 123 -19.16 -14.44 23.56
CA GLY A 123 -20.07 -15.28 22.78
C GLY A 123 -21.50 -14.94 23.18
N ASP A 124 -22.38 -14.74 22.20
CA ASP A 124 -23.82 -14.65 22.47
C ASP A 124 -24.23 -15.95 23.18
N GLY A 125 -24.80 -15.81 24.37
CA GLY A 125 -25.39 -16.92 25.08
C GLY A 125 -26.45 -17.58 24.20
N THR A 126 -26.32 -18.90 24.01
CA THR A 126 -27.39 -19.81 23.58
C THR A 126 -28.17 -19.43 22.33
N SER A 127 -27.63 -19.74 21.14
CA SER A 127 -28.45 -20.24 20.02
C SER A 127 -27.57 -20.85 18.93
N LEU A 128 -27.50 -22.19 18.87
CA LEU A 128 -27.13 -22.90 17.65
C LEU A 128 -28.22 -22.61 16.60
N LYS A 129 -27.93 -21.70 15.65
CA LYS A 129 -28.43 -21.66 14.26
C LYS A 129 -28.17 -20.28 13.64
N SER A 130 -26.96 -20.08 13.10
CA SER A 130 -26.72 -19.33 11.85
C SER A 130 -25.22 -19.35 11.51
N PRO A 131 -24.81 -19.92 10.37
CA PRO A 131 -23.42 -19.83 9.92
C PRO A 131 -23.26 -18.55 9.11
N ARG A 132 -23.14 -17.40 9.79
CA ARG A 132 -22.64 -16.09 9.30
C ARG A 132 -22.90 -15.03 10.37
N ARG A 133 -22.03 -14.95 11.38
CA ARG A 133 -21.87 -13.74 12.18
C ARG A 133 -20.39 -13.49 12.39
N CYS A 134 -19.96 -12.25 12.14
CA CYS A 134 -18.58 -11.80 12.26
C CYS A 134 -17.98 -12.30 13.58
N VAL A 135 -16.98 -13.17 13.49
CA VAL A 135 -16.17 -13.56 14.64
C VAL A 135 -15.41 -12.31 15.09
N SER A 136 -15.53 -11.91 16.35
CA SER A 136 -14.83 -10.71 16.83
C SER A 136 -13.31 -10.91 16.75
N LEU A 137 -12.58 -9.91 16.24
CA LEU A 137 -11.12 -9.92 16.08
C LEU A 137 -10.36 -9.72 17.41
N LYS A 138 -10.98 -10.10 18.53
CA LYS A 138 -10.43 -9.96 19.88
C LYS A 138 -9.30 -10.98 20.09
N ILE A 139 -8.19 -10.57 20.71
CA ILE A 139 -6.99 -11.42 20.87
C ILE A 139 -7.11 -12.46 22.00
N GLY A 140 -8.22 -12.46 22.75
CA GLY A 140 -8.42 -13.35 23.90
C GLY A 140 -7.59 -12.98 25.14
N LYS A 141 -6.75 -11.95 25.05
CA LYS A 141 -5.85 -11.44 26.10
C LYS A 141 -5.88 -9.89 26.11
N THR A 142 -5.09 -9.24 26.97
CA THR A 142 -5.14 -7.78 27.09
C THR A 142 -4.07 -7.09 26.25
N CYS A 143 -4.47 -6.18 25.35
CA CYS A 143 -3.54 -5.25 24.71
C CYS A 143 -3.26 -4.06 25.64
N PRO A 144 -1.99 -3.62 25.80
CA PRO A 144 -1.64 -2.49 26.66
C PRO A 144 -2.11 -1.14 26.12
N SER A 145 -2.22 -0.98 24.79
CA SER A 145 -2.57 0.29 24.16
C SER A 145 -3.96 0.79 24.57
N ALA A 146 -3.98 2.05 25.03
CA ALA A 146 -5.17 2.72 25.52
C ALA A 146 -4.98 4.25 25.51
N MET A 147 -6.08 4.98 25.46
CA MET A 147 -6.13 6.43 25.67
C MET A 147 -6.84 6.71 27.00
N GLU A 148 -6.17 7.40 27.91
CA GLU A 148 -6.78 7.96 29.11
C GLU A 148 -7.08 9.44 28.86
N VAL A 149 -8.35 9.78 28.81
CA VAL A 149 -8.85 11.11 28.46
C VAL A 149 -9.35 11.79 29.73
N SER A 150 -8.71 12.88 30.11
CA SER A 150 -9.06 13.71 31.26
C SER A 150 -9.65 15.03 30.77
N ARG A 151 -10.90 15.30 31.12
CA ARG A 151 -11.64 16.51 30.75
C ARG A 151 -11.77 17.42 31.97
N SER A 152 -11.33 18.67 31.83
CA SER A 152 -11.56 19.70 32.84
C SER A 152 -13.00 20.20 32.76
N LEU A 153 -13.75 20.13 33.86
CA LEU A 153 -15.13 20.64 33.91
C LEU A 153 -15.19 22.18 33.98
N ALA A 154 -14.08 22.86 34.27
CA ALA A 154 -14.04 24.32 34.44
C ALA A 154 -13.92 25.09 33.11
N ASN A 155 -13.13 24.57 32.16
CA ASN A 155 -12.82 25.24 30.88
C ASN A 155 -12.99 24.32 29.66
N GLY A 156 -13.39 23.06 29.87
CA GLY A 156 -13.70 22.12 28.79
C GLY A 156 -12.48 21.53 28.08
N THR A 157 -11.26 21.87 28.47
CA THR A 157 -10.02 21.36 27.87
C THR A 157 -9.86 19.86 28.12
N VAL A 158 -9.21 19.19 27.18
CA VAL A 158 -9.05 17.73 27.21
C VAL A 158 -7.57 17.38 27.11
N ARG A 159 -7.08 16.62 28.10
CA ARG A 159 -5.74 16.03 28.09
C ARG A 159 -5.83 14.53 27.86
N VAL A 160 -5.07 14.03 26.90
CA VAL A 160 -5.03 12.62 26.52
C VAL A 160 -3.66 12.06 26.81
N ASP A 161 -3.61 11.08 27.70
CA ASP A 161 -2.43 10.23 27.92
C ASP A 161 -2.59 8.98 27.04
N PHE A 162 -1.82 8.93 25.95
CA PHE A 162 -1.96 7.95 24.90
C PHE A 162 -0.79 6.97 24.85
N LEU A 163 -1.08 5.73 25.27
CA LEU A 163 -0.14 4.63 25.14
C LEU A 163 -0.29 3.96 23.77
N LYS A 164 0.68 4.21 22.89
CA LYS A 164 0.67 3.80 21.47
C LYS A 164 1.01 2.33 21.27
N THR A 165 1.85 1.76 22.13
CA THR A 165 2.40 0.41 21.93
C THR A 165 1.32 -0.68 22.01
N HIS A 166 1.14 -1.43 20.93
CA HIS A 166 0.30 -2.63 20.89
C HIS A 166 1.17 -3.87 21.11
N ILE A 167 0.72 -4.79 21.97
CA ILE A 167 1.42 -6.07 22.25
C ILE A 167 0.40 -7.20 22.21
N GLY A 168 0.77 -8.31 21.57
CA GLY A 168 -0.10 -9.47 21.36
C GLY A 168 -0.97 -9.39 20.13
N HIS A 169 -0.99 -8.24 19.46
CA HIS A 169 -1.48 -8.09 18.11
C HIS A 169 -0.86 -6.87 17.45
N THR A 170 -0.91 -6.88 16.14
CA THR A 170 -0.37 -5.86 15.28
C THR A 170 -1.35 -5.65 14.12
N ALA A 171 -1.34 -4.44 13.53
CA ALA A 171 -1.92 -4.15 12.23
C ALA A 171 -1.03 -4.66 11.08
N ASP A 172 0.16 -5.18 11.39
CA ASP A 172 1.10 -5.82 10.46
C ASP A 172 1.54 -7.22 10.98
N PRO A 173 1.94 -8.19 10.15
CA PRO A 173 1.90 -9.63 10.48
C PRO A 173 3.01 -10.19 11.40
N GLU A 174 3.89 -9.41 12.02
CA GLU A 174 5.09 -9.99 12.65
C GLU A 174 5.05 -10.26 14.18
N PHE A 175 4.01 -9.87 14.93
CA PHE A 175 4.00 -10.11 16.40
C PHE A 175 2.67 -10.63 16.98
N ALA A 176 2.10 -11.67 16.37
CA ALA A 176 1.16 -12.57 17.05
C ALA A 176 1.95 -13.70 17.75
N THR A 177 1.89 -13.78 19.08
CA THR A 177 2.43 -14.94 19.83
C THR A 177 1.50 -16.16 19.70
N PRO A 178 2.06 -17.37 19.83
CA PRO A 178 1.81 -18.53 19.00
C PRO A 178 0.57 -19.32 19.44
N CYS A 179 -0.48 -19.24 18.62
CA CYS A 179 -1.44 -20.33 18.51
C CYS A 179 -0.86 -21.36 17.52
N LYS A 180 -0.92 -22.64 17.89
CA LYS A 180 -0.27 -23.79 17.23
C LYS A 180 -0.09 -23.63 15.71
N LYS A 181 1.17 -23.45 15.30
CA LYS A 181 1.71 -23.51 13.92
C LYS A 181 0.80 -22.93 12.83
N SER A 182 0.83 -21.62 12.68
CA SER A 182 0.65 -20.96 11.38
C SER A 182 1.88 -20.10 11.16
N LYS A 183 2.79 -20.55 10.29
CA LYS A 183 3.98 -19.80 9.90
C LYS A 183 3.52 -18.47 9.29
N THR A 184 3.79 -17.35 9.95
CA THR A 184 3.94 -16.08 9.23
C THR A 184 5.20 -16.23 8.37
N LYS A 185 5.00 -16.56 7.08
CA LYS A 185 6.09 -16.53 6.10
C LYS A 185 6.63 -15.11 6.08
N LYS A 186 7.78 -14.89 6.73
CA LYS A 186 8.86 -14.11 6.11
C LYS A 186 8.86 -14.57 4.66
N LEU A 187 8.56 -13.68 3.69
CA LEU A 187 8.50 -14.04 2.27
C LEU A 187 9.70 -14.96 2.00
N GLU A 188 9.40 -16.25 1.80
CA GLU A 188 10.44 -17.26 1.73
C GLU A 188 11.34 -16.81 0.58
N LYS A 189 12.66 -16.81 0.84
CA LYS A 189 13.61 -16.41 -0.19
C LYS A 189 13.36 -17.33 -1.38
N ILE A 190 12.97 -16.76 -2.52
CA ILE A 190 12.84 -17.52 -3.75
C ILE A 190 14.25 -17.90 -4.17
N ASP A 191 14.56 -19.18 -4.01
CA ASP A 191 15.86 -19.81 -4.27
C ASP A 191 15.84 -20.70 -5.52
N PHE A 192 14.74 -20.66 -6.28
CA PHE A 192 14.52 -21.35 -7.54
C PHE A 192 14.39 -20.36 -8.71
N GLU A 193 14.59 -20.85 -9.93
CA GLU A 193 14.58 -20.02 -11.14
C GLU A 193 13.15 -19.61 -11.53
N VAL A 194 12.94 -18.28 -11.70
CA VAL A 194 11.64 -17.70 -12.04
C VAL A 194 11.75 -16.77 -13.23
N CYS A 195 10.91 -16.98 -14.24
CA CYS A 195 10.80 -16.12 -15.41
C CYS A 195 9.39 -15.57 -15.57
N ALA A 196 9.22 -14.48 -16.32
CA ALA A 196 7.93 -13.89 -16.64
C ALA A 196 7.70 -13.82 -18.15
N ILE A 197 6.46 -14.06 -18.59
CA ILE A 197 6.00 -13.89 -19.96
C ILE A 197 4.90 -12.83 -19.98
N LEU A 198 5.10 -11.82 -20.82
CA LEU A 198 4.20 -10.69 -21.01
C LEU A 198 3.62 -10.72 -22.43
N PRO A 199 2.46 -11.37 -22.68
CA PRO A 199 1.79 -11.28 -23.96
C PRO A 199 1.35 -9.83 -24.25
N ALA A 200 1.90 -9.26 -25.33
CA ALA A 200 1.68 -7.88 -25.78
C ALA A 200 1.49 -7.78 -27.31
N ALA A 201 1.15 -8.89 -27.98
CA ALA A 201 0.94 -8.94 -29.43
C ALA A 201 -0.49 -8.55 -29.88
N GLY A 202 -1.42 -8.36 -28.95
CA GLY A 202 -2.81 -8.04 -29.30
C GLY A 202 -2.98 -6.63 -29.88
N SER A 203 -3.95 -6.48 -30.79
CA SER A 203 -4.35 -5.23 -31.44
C SER A 203 -5.05 -4.24 -30.50
N GLY A 204 -5.80 -4.74 -29.51
CA GLY A 204 -6.51 -3.89 -28.56
C GLY A 204 -7.79 -3.25 -29.11
N GLU A 205 -8.45 -3.88 -30.08
CA GLU A 205 -9.66 -3.40 -30.80
C GLU A 205 -10.71 -2.66 -29.97
N ARG A 206 -10.96 -3.08 -28.72
CA ARG A 206 -11.92 -2.43 -27.80
C ARG A 206 -11.60 -0.96 -27.47
N MET A 207 -10.37 -0.51 -27.71
CA MET A 207 -9.95 0.89 -27.53
C MET A 207 -10.28 1.77 -28.73
N GLY A 208 -10.48 1.19 -29.92
CA GLY A 208 -10.80 1.93 -31.15
C GLY A 208 -9.73 2.94 -31.59
N LEU A 209 -8.48 2.77 -31.16
CA LEU A 209 -7.35 3.65 -31.50
C LEU A 209 -6.50 3.02 -32.61
N GLU A 210 -5.89 3.86 -33.46
CA GLU A 210 -4.94 3.42 -34.49
C GLU A 210 -3.65 2.85 -33.89
N THR A 211 -3.23 3.37 -32.73
CA THR A 211 -2.05 2.88 -32.00
C THR A 211 -2.44 1.70 -31.10
N PRO A 212 -1.74 0.55 -31.18
CA PRO A 212 -2.00 -0.57 -30.28
C PRO A 212 -1.84 -0.15 -28.83
N LYS A 213 -2.80 -0.55 -27.98
CA LYS A 213 -2.97 -0.01 -26.63
C LYS A 213 -1.73 -0.07 -25.72
N GLN A 214 -0.86 -1.06 -25.92
CA GLN A 214 0.38 -1.23 -25.17
C GLN A 214 1.38 -0.09 -25.39
N TYR A 215 1.29 0.62 -26.52
CA TYR A 215 2.15 1.75 -26.89
C TYR A 215 1.56 3.12 -26.51
N ILE A 216 0.34 3.17 -25.97
CA ILE A 216 -0.26 4.43 -25.53
C ILE A 216 0.61 5.05 -24.44
N LEU A 217 0.88 6.34 -24.57
CA LEU A 217 1.69 7.08 -23.63
C LEU A 217 0.86 7.47 -22.41
N ILE A 218 1.38 7.17 -21.22
CA ILE A 218 0.93 7.74 -19.97
C ILE A 218 2.14 8.41 -19.32
N HIS A 219 2.05 9.72 -19.11
CA HIS A 219 3.16 10.57 -18.66
C HIS A 219 4.42 10.38 -19.53
N GLN A 220 4.24 10.50 -20.86
CA GLN A 220 5.29 10.35 -21.88
C GLN A 220 5.94 8.96 -21.99
N LYS A 221 5.43 7.96 -21.26
CA LYS A 221 5.97 6.61 -21.26
C LYS A 221 4.90 5.58 -21.68
N PRO A 222 5.19 4.68 -22.63
CA PRO A 222 4.24 3.64 -23.04
C PRO A 222 3.79 2.77 -21.86
N ILE A 223 2.52 2.38 -21.85
CA ILE A 223 1.94 1.52 -20.78
C ILE A 223 2.76 0.24 -20.59
N ILE A 224 3.23 -0.39 -21.68
CA ILE A 224 4.06 -1.60 -21.59
C ILE A 224 5.35 -1.38 -20.82
N CYS A 225 5.99 -0.22 -20.96
CA CYS A 225 7.24 0.09 -20.27
C CYS A 225 7.01 0.16 -18.76
N HIS A 226 5.89 0.72 -18.30
CA HIS A 226 5.53 0.72 -16.87
C HIS A 226 5.40 -0.70 -16.32
N THR A 227 4.74 -1.59 -17.07
CA THR A 227 4.62 -3.01 -16.69
C THR A 227 5.98 -3.72 -16.68
N VAL A 228 6.78 -3.55 -17.73
CA VAL A 228 8.10 -4.18 -17.87
C VAL A 228 9.04 -3.73 -16.75
N ASP A 229 9.13 -2.43 -16.47
CA ASP A 229 9.97 -1.93 -15.38
C ASP A 229 9.57 -2.49 -14.02
N ALA A 230 8.27 -2.67 -13.78
CA ALA A 230 7.78 -3.30 -12.55
C ALA A 230 8.30 -4.73 -12.39
N PHE A 231 8.37 -5.51 -13.47
CA PHE A 231 8.98 -6.85 -13.44
C PHE A 231 10.51 -6.82 -13.38
N LEU A 232 11.16 -5.87 -14.06
CA LEU A 232 12.61 -5.73 -14.06
C LEU A 232 13.15 -5.40 -12.65
N ARG A 233 12.41 -4.61 -11.86
CA ARG A 233 12.77 -4.28 -10.46
C ARG A 233 12.74 -5.46 -9.50
N ILE A 234 12.00 -6.53 -9.80
CA ILE A 234 11.84 -7.66 -8.88
C ILE A 234 13.09 -8.57 -8.93
N PRO A 235 13.91 -8.66 -7.86
CA PRO A 235 15.25 -9.26 -7.96
C PRO A 235 15.28 -10.76 -8.27
N PHE A 236 14.27 -11.52 -7.81
CA PHE A 236 14.22 -12.97 -8.02
C PHE A 236 13.77 -13.38 -9.43
N ILE A 237 13.27 -12.44 -10.24
CA ILE A 237 12.89 -12.73 -11.63
C ILE A 237 14.15 -12.64 -12.49
N LYS A 238 14.40 -13.68 -13.27
CA LYS A 238 15.64 -13.88 -14.01
C LYS A 238 15.55 -13.42 -15.45
N LYS A 239 14.42 -13.71 -16.10
CA LYS A 239 14.09 -13.23 -17.44
C LYS A 239 12.66 -12.71 -17.50
N VAL A 240 12.46 -11.64 -18.27
CA VAL A 240 11.16 -11.08 -18.62
C VAL A 240 11.04 -11.15 -20.14
N VAL A 241 10.16 -12.00 -20.64
CA VAL A 241 9.91 -12.20 -22.06
C VAL A 241 8.69 -11.40 -22.49
N VAL A 242 8.90 -10.35 -23.27
CA VAL A 242 7.83 -9.58 -23.90
C VAL A 242 7.50 -10.21 -25.24
N VAL A 243 6.25 -10.60 -25.44
CA VAL A 243 5.79 -11.20 -26.70
C VAL A 243 5.08 -10.13 -27.52
N ALA A 244 5.71 -9.69 -28.60
CA ALA A 244 5.19 -8.66 -29.50
C ALA A 244 4.59 -9.28 -30.77
N ALA A 245 3.71 -8.55 -31.46
CA ALA A 245 3.24 -8.97 -32.77
C ALA A 245 4.42 -8.99 -33.75
N ALA A 246 4.38 -9.92 -34.72
CA ALA A 246 5.43 -10.12 -35.72
C ALA A 246 5.92 -8.81 -36.37
N ASN A 247 4.98 -7.96 -36.77
CA ASN A 247 5.23 -6.67 -37.41
C ASN A 247 5.60 -5.53 -36.43
N CYS A 248 5.66 -5.79 -35.13
CA CYS A 248 5.91 -4.79 -34.08
C CYS A 248 7.12 -5.14 -33.19
N VAL A 249 7.89 -6.20 -33.52
CA VAL A 249 9.06 -6.62 -32.72
C VAL A 249 10.10 -5.50 -32.65
N ASP A 250 10.48 -4.90 -33.79
CA ASP A 250 11.47 -3.82 -33.83
C ASP A 250 10.99 -2.57 -33.07
N LEU A 251 9.71 -2.21 -33.23
CA LEU A 251 9.10 -1.11 -32.49
C LEU A 251 9.13 -1.38 -30.98
N MET A 252 8.82 -2.61 -30.54
CA MET A 252 8.89 -3.00 -29.14
C MET A 252 10.32 -2.90 -28.61
N LEU A 253 11.30 -3.39 -29.36
CA LEU A 253 12.72 -3.32 -28.99
C LEU A 253 13.19 -1.87 -28.82
N GLN A 254 12.93 -1.01 -29.81
CA GLN A 254 13.26 0.40 -29.74
C GLN A 254 12.59 1.05 -28.52
N THR A 255 11.29 0.82 -28.34
CA THR A 255 10.51 1.37 -27.23
C THR A 255 11.08 0.99 -25.87
N LEU A 256 11.35 -0.30 -25.64
CA LEU A 256 11.87 -0.79 -24.37
C LEU A 256 13.31 -0.32 -24.13
N SER A 257 14.16 -0.30 -25.16
CA SER A 257 15.55 0.17 -25.06
C SER A 257 15.67 1.65 -24.70
N GLN A 258 14.73 2.49 -25.13
CA GLN A 258 14.76 3.92 -24.90
C GLN A 258 14.14 4.30 -23.55
N MET A 259 13.15 3.54 -23.08
CA MET A 259 12.26 3.96 -22.00
C MET A 259 12.34 3.11 -20.74
N CYS A 260 12.98 1.94 -20.78
CA CYS A 260 13.15 1.06 -19.62
C CYS A 260 14.61 1.10 -19.15
N LEU A 261 14.81 0.95 -17.83
CA LEU A 261 16.15 0.79 -17.26
C LEU A 261 16.58 -0.66 -17.44
N LEU A 262 17.35 -0.92 -18.49
CA LEU A 262 17.85 -2.25 -18.80
C LEU A 262 19.14 -2.51 -18.03
N GLU A 263 19.05 -3.29 -16.96
CA GLU A 263 20.21 -3.82 -16.26
C GLU A 263 20.46 -5.27 -16.68
N GLY A 264 21.56 -5.50 -17.40
CA GLY A 264 21.99 -6.82 -17.83
C GLY A 264 21.06 -7.49 -18.84
N ASP A 265 21.13 -8.82 -18.89
CA ASP A 265 20.42 -9.65 -19.88
C ASP A 265 19.03 -10.11 -19.36
N LYS A 266 18.33 -9.29 -18.57
CA LYS A 266 17.05 -9.70 -17.95
C LYS A 266 15.86 -9.61 -18.92
N LEU A 267 15.92 -8.74 -19.93
CA LEU A 267 14.83 -8.52 -20.87
C LEU A 267 15.02 -9.33 -22.16
N MET A 268 13.96 -10.00 -22.60
CA MET A 268 13.90 -10.67 -23.89
C MET A 268 12.65 -10.26 -24.65
N ILE A 269 12.72 -10.27 -25.98
CA ILE A 269 11.59 -10.00 -26.85
C ILE A 269 11.46 -11.16 -27.83
N THR A 270 10.24 -11.64 -28.03
CA THR A 270 9.93 -12.65 -29.03
C THR A 270 8.68 -12.26 -29.81
N GLU A 271 8.59 -12.79 -31.02
CA GLU A 271 7.38 -12.72 -31.82
C GLU A 271 6.29 -13.62 -31.24
N GLY A 272 5.03 -13.20 -31.37
CA GLY A 272 3.83 -13.98 -31.10
C GLY A 272 2.67 -13.61 -32.02
N SER A 273 1.57 -14.33 -31.84
CA SER A 273 0.32 -14.16 -32.60
C SER A 273 -0.69 -13.28 -31.84
N ASN A 274 -1.70 -12.79 -32.56
CA ASN A 274 -2.82 -12.02 -32.00
C ASN A 274 -3.58 -12.80 -30.90
N ALA A 275 -3.67 -14.13 -31.01
CA ALA A 275 -4.30 -14.96 -29.99
C ALA A 275 -3.44 -15.02 -28.73
N ARG A 276 -4.06 -14.75 -27.57
CA ARG A 276 -3.36 -14.63 -26.27
C ARG A 276 -2.59 -15.91 -25.92
N HIS A 277 -3.19 -17.09 -26.08
CA HIS A 277 -2.50 -18.33 -25.75
C HIS A 277 -1.38 -18.63 -26.75
N LEU A 278 -1.55 -18.41 -28.05
CA LEU A 278 -0.45 -18.58 -29.01
C LEU A 278 0.75 -17.68 -28.69
N SER A 279 0.52 -16.43 -28.27
CA SER A 279 1.57 -15.55 -27.75
C SER A 279 2.28 -16.13 -26.51
N ILE A 280 1.52 -16.63 -25.53
CA ILE A 280 2.12 -17.26 -24.34
C ILE A 280 2.93 -18.51 -24.73
N GLN A 281 2.45 -19.31 -25.68
CA GLN A 281 3.16 -20.48 -26.18
C GLN A 281 4.49 -20.10 -26.85
N ALA A 282 4.53 -19.00 -27.61
CA ALA A 282 5.76 -18.47 -28.18
C ALA A 282 6.75 -18.02 -27.08
N GLY A 283 6.26 -17.36 -26.03
CA GLY A 283 7.06 -17.03 -24.85
C GLY A 283 7.66 -18.26 -24.15
N LEU A 284 6.89 -19.34 -24.00
CA LEU A 284 7.38 -20.60 -23.43
C LEU A 284 8.47 -21.24 -24.30
N LYS A 285 8.28 -21.24 -25.63
CA LYS A 285 9.28 -21.71 -26.59
C LYS A 285 10.57 -20.88 -26.50
N ALA A 286 10.46 -19.55 -26.38
CA ALA A 286 11.61 -18.67 -26.22
C ALA A 286 12.39 -18.97 -24.93
N LEU A 287 11.71 -19.13 -23.79
CA LEU A 287 12.38 -19.54 -22.55
C LEU A 287 13.09 -20.89 -22.69
N LYS A 288 12.44 -21.86 -23.36
CA LYS A 288 13.02 -23.18 -23.62
C LYS A 288 14.29 -23.13 -24.48
N SER A 289 14.32 -22.27 -25.49
CA SER A 289 15.42 -22.19 -26.45
C SER A 289 16.62 -21.37 -25.95
N TYR A 290 16.37 -20.32 -25.16
CA TYR A 290 17.39 -19.31 -24.85
C TYR A 290 17.85 -19.28 -23.38
N CYS A 291 17.14 -19.94 -22.46
CA CYS A 291 17.60 -20.04 -21.08
C CYS A 291 18.45 -21.29 -20.88
N GLU A 292 19.69 -21.10 -20.42
CA GLU A 292 20.60 -22.21 -20.05
C GLU A 292 20.00 -23.07 -18.95
N ILE A 293 19.44 -22.42 -17.92
CA ILE A 293 18.70 -23.06 -16.83
C ILE A 293 17.22 -22.80 -17.06
N GLN A 294 16.45 -23.86 -17.17
CA GLN A 294 15.01 -23.75 -17.34
C GLN A 294 14.37 -23.23 -16.05
N PRO A 295 13.40 -22.31 -16.13
CA PRO A 295 12.73 -21.81 -14.95
C PRO A 295 11.91 -22.92 -14.31
N GLU A 296 11.89 -22.96 -12.98
CA GLU A 296 11.01 -23.86 -12.24
C GLU A 296 9.58 -23.32 -12.21
N VAL A 297 9.44 -21.99 -12.18
CA VAL A 297 8.16 -21.28 -12.22
C VAL A 297 8.17 -20.21 -13.29
N VAL A 298 7.09 -20.12 -14.05
CA VAL A 298 6.84 -19.05 -15.01
C VAL A 298 5.63 -18.24 -14.61
N ILE A 299 5.78 -16.92 -14.63
CA ILE A 299 4.71 -15.95 -14.42
C ILE A 299 4.12 -15.59 -15.79
N VAL A 300 2.80 -15.53 -15.89
CA VAL A 300 2.09 -14.96 -17.04
C VAL A 300 1.37 -13.70 -16.57
N HIS A 301 1.63 -12.58 -17.24
CA HIS A 301 1.02 -11.30 -16.88
C HIS A 301 0.72 -10.45 -18.10
N ASP A 302 -0.43 -9.79 -18.16
CA ASP A 302 -0.77 -8.97 -19.32
C ASP A 302 0.11 -7.70 -19.39
N GLY A 303 0.63 -7.35 -20.58
CA GLY A 303 1.50 -6.19 -20.76
C GLY A 303 0.87 -4.81 -20.44
N VAL A 304 -0.46 -4.74 -20.28
CA VAL A 304 -1.22 -3.51 -19.97
C VAL A 304 -1.83 -3.51 -18.56
N ARG A 305 -1.12 -4.14 -17.61
CA ARG A 305 -1.44 -4.15 -16.18
C ARG A 305 -0.23 -3.63 -15.38
N PRO A 306 0.05 -2.31 -15.42
CA PRO A 306 1.26 -1.76 -14.81
C PRO A 306 1.21 -1.68 -13.28
N PHE A 307 0.03 -1.81 -12.67
CA PHE A 307 -0.17 -1.65 -11.22
C PHE A 307 -0.38 -3.00 -10.56
N PHE A 308 0.65 -3.48 -9.87
CA PHE A 308 0.54 -4.65 -9.01
C PHE A 308 1.56 -4.55 -7.85
N PRO A 309 1.15 -4.88 -6.63
CA PRO A 309 2.06 -5.06 -5.50
C PRO A 309 3.06 -6.20 -5.74
N GLU A 310 4.34 -5.97 -5.42
CA GLU A 310 5.40 -6.99 -5.56
C GLU A 310 5.19 -8.20 -4.64
N ASP A 311 4.58 -8.01 -3.47
CA ASP A 311 4.28 -9.09 -2.52
C ASP A 311 3.30 -10.12 -3.11
N ILE A 312 2.36 -9.67 -3.96
CA ILE A 312 1.42 -10.53 -4.67
C ILE A 312 2.16 -11.43 -5.67
N VAL A 313 3.16 -10.90 -6.38
CA VAL A 313 3.98 -11.67 -7.33
C VAL A 313 4.69 -12.80 -6.59
N SER A 314 5.32 -12.51 -5.46
CA SER A 314 6.01 -13.54 -4.69
C SER A 314 5.02 -14.58 -4.11
N LYS A 315 3.85 -14.15 -3.62
CA LYS A 315 2.81 -15.07 -3.11
C LYS A 315 2.31 -16.03 -4.20
N VAL A 316 2.04 -15.54 -5.41
CA VAL A 316 1.55 -16.38 -6.51
C VAL A 316 2.64 -17.34 -7.00
N VAL A 317 3.90 -16.91 -7.04
CA VAL A 317 5.04 -17.76 -7.40
C VAL A 317 5.22 -18.92 -6.41
N HIS A 318 5.19 -18.64 -5.11
CA HIS A 318 5.28 -19.70 -4.09
C HIS A 318 4.10 -20.67 -4.17
N ALA A 319 2.89 -20.16 -4.36
CA ALA A 319 1.70 -21.00 -4.51
C ALA A 319 1.79 -21.85 -5.78
N ALA A 320 2.30 -21.31 -6.90
CA ALA A 320 2.50 -22.08 -8.11
C ALA A 320 3.57 -23.17 -7.93
N LYS A 321 4.66 -22.87 -7.23
CA LYS A 321 5.69 -23.86 -6.90
C LYS A 321 5.12 -25.02 -6.07
N GLU A 322 4.27 -24.74 -5.09
CA GLU A 322 3.67 -25.73 -4.20
C GLU A 322 2.52 -26.52 -4.85
N TYR A 323 1.65 -25.85 -5.62
CA TYR A 323 0.39 -26.43 -6.13
C TYR A 323 0.39 -26.69 -7.65
N GLY A 324 1.51 -26.44 -8.34
CA GLY A 324 1.63 -26.56 -9.80
C GLY A 324 1.12 -25.34 -10.58
N ALA A 325 0.04 -24.70 -10.11
CA ALA A 325 -0.51 -23.48 -10.69
C ALA A 325 -1.15 -22.59 -9.63
N ALA A 326 -1.06 -21.27 -9.81
CA ALA A 326 -1.72 -20.31 -8.96
C ALA A 326 -2.11 -19.04 -9.73
N GLY A 327 -3.18 -18.41 -9.27
CA GLY A 327 -3.67 -17.16 -9.86
C GLY A 327 -4.32 -16.27 -8.83
N VAL A 328 -4.34 -14.98 -9.11
CA VAL A 328 -4.96 -13.97 -8.25
C VAL A 328 -6.41 -13.75 -8.66
N THR A 329 -7.27 -13.49 -7.69
CA THR A 329 -8.70 -13.30 -7.92
C THR A 329 -9.25 -12.11 -7.14
N CYS A 330 -10.14 -11.38 -7.79
CA CYS A 330 -10.88 -10.27 -7.19
C CYS A 330 -12.35 -10.64 -6.95
N PRO A 331 -13.01 -10.05 -5.94
CA PRO A 331 -14.46 -10.11 -5.85
C PRO A 331 -15.09 -9.40 -7.06
N LEU A 332 -16.22 -9.91 -7.53
CA LEU A 332 -17.00 -9.26 -8.57
C LEU A 332 -17.72 -8.03 -8.01
N VAL A 333 -17.66 -6.91 -8.74
CA VAL A 333 -18.37 -5.67 -8.37
C VAL A 333 -19.80 -5.73 -8.89
N SER A 334 -19.96 -5.97 -10.20
CA SER A 334 -21.27 -6.06 -10.85
C SER A 334 -21.93 -7.43 -10.66
N THR A 335 -23.25 -7.47 -10.77
CA THR A 335 -24.03 -8.71 -10.92
C THR A 335 -23.62 -9.38 -12.24
N VAL A 336 -23.46 -10.70 -12.21
CA VAL A 336 -23.15 -11.49 -13.41
C VAL A 336 -24.42 -12.20 -13.84
N ILE A 337 -24.77 -12.07 -15.11
CA ILE A 337 -25.95 -12.69 -15.72
C ILE A 337 -25.53 -13.56 -16.91
N SER A 338 -26.24 -14.67 -17.15
CA SER A 338 -26.21 -15.39 -18.43
C SER A 338 -27.26 -14.80 -19.37
N VAL A 339 -26.99 -14.93 -20.66
CA VAL A 339 -27.85 -14.47 -21.74
C VAL A 339 -28.14 -15.68 -22.63
N ASP A 340 -29.38 -15.83 -23.08
CA ASP A 340 -29.76 -16.89 -24.01
C ASP A 340 -29.32 -16.57 -25.46
N ASP A 341 -29.53 -17.52 -26.38
CA ASP A 341 -29.17 -17.38 -27.80
C ASP A 341 -29.92 -16.23 -28.51
N LYS A 342 -30.99 -15.69 -27.91
CA LYS A 342 -31.80 -14.58 -28.44
C LYS A 342 -31.44 -13.23 -27.83
N GLY A 343 -30.47 -13.18 -26.91
CA GLY A 343 -30.05 -11.94 -26.26
C GLY A 343 -30.88 -11.55 -25.03
N PHE A 344 -31.76 -12.43 -24.54
CA PHE A 344 -32.55 -12.18 -23.32
C PHE A 344 -31.83 -12.70 -22.07
N LEU A 345 -32.14 -12.08 -20.93
CA LEU A 345 -31.67 -12.54 -19.62
C LEU A 345 -32.13 -13.98 -19.38
N ASP A 346 -31.18 -14.89 -19.18
CA ASP A 346 -31.43 -16.29 -18.84
C ASP A 346 -31.41 -16.49 -17.33
N ALA A 347 -30.28 -16.20 -16.67
CA ALA A 347 -30.15 -16.32 -15.22
C ALA A 347 -29.25 -15.24 -14.61
N SER A 348 -29.50 -14.94 -13.32
CA SER A 348 -28.59 -14.15 -12.49
C SER A 348 -27.77 -15.08 -11.59
N LEU A 349 -26.44 -15.00 -11.70
CA LEU A 349 -25.53 -15.89 -11.01
C LEU A 349 -25.26 -15.42 -9.56
N ASP A 350 -25.13 -16.37 -8.61
CA ASP A 350 -24.75 -16.04 -7.23
C ASP A 350 -23.30 -15.54 -7.19
N ARG A 351 -23.15 -14.21 -7.18
CA ARG A 351 -21.88 -13.49 -7.15
C ARG A 351 -20.90 -13.99 -6.08
N ASN A 352 -21.37 -14.57 -4.98
CA ASN A 352 -20.50 -15.10 -3.92
C ASN A 352 -19.70 -16.34 -4.35
N LYS A 353 -20.18 -17.08 -5.37
CA LYS A 353 -19.54 -18.28 -5.92
C LYS A 353 -18.53 -17.98 -7.03
N PHE A 354 -18.58 -16.78 -7.61
CA PHE A 354 -17.74 -16.40 -8.74
C PHE A 354 -16.71 -15.34 -8.33
N ARG A 355 -15.61 -15.28 -9.07
CA ARG A 355 -14.54 -14.30 -8.87
C ARG A 355 -14.06 -13.83 -10.25
N ALA A 356 -13.55 -12.62 -10.32
CA ALA A 356 -12.79 -12.17 -11.47
C ALA A 356 -11.38 -12.78 -11.39
N SER A 357 -10.97 -13.51 -12.43
CA SER A 357 -9.59 -13.98 -12.57
C SER A 357 -8.73 -12.81 -13.04
N GLU A 358 -7.63 -12.56 -12.33
CA GLU A 358 -6.73 -11.44 -12.61
C GLU A 358 -5.29 -11.93 -12.78
N MET A 359 -4.41 -11.00 -13.13
CA MET A 359 -2.96 -11.25 -13.29
C MET A 359 -2.21 -10.55 -12.14
N PRO A 360 -1.03 -11.04 -11.72
CA PRO A 360 -0.26 -12.14 -12.32
C PRO A 360 -0.80 -13.54 -12.01
N GLN A 361 -0.60 -14.46 -12.94
CA GLN A 361 -0.73 -15.91 -12.71
C GLN A 361 0.65 -16.54 -12.76
N ALA A 362 0.88 -17.61 -12.01
CA ALA A 362 2.14 -18.34 -12.03
C ALA A 362 1.91 -19.85 -12.12
N PHE A 363 2.85 -20.54 -12.74
CA PHE A 363 2.76 -21.96 -13.04
C PHE A 363 4.11 -22.60 -12.90
N GLN A 364 4.18 -23.85 -12.47
CA GLN A 364 5.35 -24.67 -12.74
C GLN A 364 5.56 -24.73 -14.25
N PHE A 365 6.80 -24.49 -14.70
CA PHE A 365 7.09 -24.33 -16.12
C PHE A 365 6.71 -25.58 -16.95
N ASP A 366 7.02 -26.76 -16.44
CA ASP A 366 6.69 -28.03 -17.09
C ASP A 366 5.18 -28.28 -17.17
N VAL A 367 4.43 -27.90 -16.13
CA VAL A 367 2.97 -28.02 -16.08
C VAL A 367 2.33 -27.16 -17.16
N LEU A 368 2.75 -25.89 -17.26
CA LEU A 368 2.21 -24.98 -18.27
C LEU A 368 2.60 -25.43 -19.68
N THR A 369 3.86 -25.82 -19.88
CA THR A 369 4.36 -26.27 -21.19
C THR A 369 3.61 -27.51 -21.68
N ARG A 370 3.40 -28.50 -20.81
CA ARG A 370 2.61 -29.70 -21.12
C ARG A 370 1.16 -29.36 -21.46
N ALA A 371 0.50 -28.54 -20.64
CA ALA A 371 -0.89 -28.12 -20.90
C ALA A 371 -1.02 -27.46 -22.28
N TYR A 372 -0.06 -26.61 -22.67
CA TYR A 372 -0.05 -25.93 -23.97
C TYR A 372 0.32 -26.84 -25.15
N ALA A 373 1.06 -27.93 -24.92
CA ALA A 373 1.36 -28.92 -25.95
C ALA A 373 0.16 -29.83 -26.24
N GLU A 374 -0.66 -30.11 -25.23
CA GLU A 374 -1.86 -30.96 -25.33
C GLU A 374 -3.14 -30.17 -25.67
N SER A 375 -3.10 -28.84 -25.56
CA SER A 375 -4.24 -27.97 -25.87
C SER A 375 -4.64 -28.06 -27.34
N THR A 376 -5.94 -28.12 -27.60
CA THR A 376 -6.47 -28.09 -28.98
C THR A 376 -6.23 -26.72 -29.63
N ALA A 377 -6.15 -26.69 -30.96
CA ALA A 377 -6.03 -25.44 -31.72
C ALA A 377 -7.17 -24.45 -31.38
N ASN A 378 -8.40 -24.94 -31.20
CA ASN A 378 -9.53 -24.10 -30.84
C ASN A 378 -9.37 -23.43 -29.47
N ASP A 379 -8.88 -24.17 -28.47
CA ASP A 379 -8.66 -23.61 -27.13
C ASP A 379 -7.47 -22.63 -27.11
N LEU A 380 -6.45 -22.84 -27.95
CA LEU A 380 -5.35 -21.90 -28.09
C LEU A 380 -5.75 -20.61 -28.84
N GLU A 381 -6.70 -20.69 -29.78
CA GLU A 381 -7.18 -19.53 -30.52
C GLU A 381 -8.17 -18.70 -29.71
N HIS A 382 -9.15 -19.36 -29.07
CA HIS A 382 -10.30 -18.69 -28.45
C HIS A 382 -10.28 -18.68 -26.91
N GLY A 383 -9.41 -19.47 -26.29
CA GLY A 383 -9.29 -19.53 -24.83
C GLY A 383 -8.85 -18.19 -24.23
N THR A 384 -9.29 -17.94 -22.99
CA THR A 384 -8.96 -16.69 -22.28
C THR A 384 -8.19 -16.93 -20.97
N GLU A 385 -8.19 -18.15 -20.44
CA GLU A 385 -7.78 -18.46 -19.07
C GLU A 385 -6.74 -19.59 -19.02
N CYS A 386 -5.52 -19.27 -18.56
CA CYS A 386 -4.42 -20.23 -18.49
C CYS A 386 -4.64 -21.27 -17.37
N LEU A 387 -5.24 -20.87 -16.25
CA LEU A 387 -5.58 -21.77 -15.15
C LEU A 387 -6.54 -22.87 -15.63
N HIS A 388 -7.43 -22.53 -16.57
CA HIS A 388 -8.37 -23.48 -17.16
C HIS A 388 -7.66 -24.49 -18.07
N LEU A 389 -6.73 -24.04 -18.93
CA LEU A 389 -5.95 -24.96 -19.78
C LEU A 389 -5.13 -25.93 -18.93
N VAL A 390 -4.48 -25.45 -17.86
CA VAL A 390 -3.71 -26.31 -16.95
C VAL A 390 -4.61 -27.30 -16.20
N GLN A 391 -5.80 -26.89 -15.78
CA GLN A 391 -6.75 -27.83 -15.18
C GLN A 391 -7.23 -28.88 -16.19
N LYS A 392 -7.56 -28.47 -17.42
CA LYS A 392 -8.14 -29.34 -18.45
C LYS A 392 -7.14 -30.33 -19.04
N TYR A 393 -5.93 -29.87 -19.35
CA TYR A 393 -4.92 -30.62 -20.11
C TYR A 393 -3.76 -31.11 -19.25
N ALA A 394 -3.60 -30.61 -18.02
CA ALA A 394 -2.53 -31.04 -17.14
C ALA A 394 -2.99 -31.67 -15.82
N ASP A 395 -4.31 -31.75 -15.59
CA ASP A 395 -4.96 -32.22 -14.35
C ASP A 395 -4.42 -31.53 -13.07
N VAL A 396 -4.09 -30.24 -13.20
CA VAL A 396 -3.57 -29.44 -12.08
C VAL A 396 -4.60 -28.39 -11.67
N ARG A 397 -5.03 -28.47 -10.41
CA ARG A 397 -5.97 -27.52 -9.82
C ARG A 397 -5.24 -26.29 -9.30
N ALA A 398 -5.49 -25.14 -9.92
CA ALA A 398 -4.83 -23.90 -9.52
C ALA A 398 -5.25 -23.40 -8.12
N LYS A 399 -4.27 -22.91 -7.35
CA LYS A 399 -4.51 -22.19 -6.10
C LYS A 399 -4.95 -20.76 -6.39
N LEU A 400 -6.14 -20.39 -5.93
CA LEU A 400 -6.66 -19.02 -6.08
C LEU A 400 -6.29 -18.17 -4.85
N LEU A 401 -5.65 -17.03 -5.08
CA LEU A 401 -5.25 -16.06 -4.07
C LEU A 401 -6.17 -14.83 -4.12
N PRO A 402 -6.94 -14.52 -3.07
CA PRO A 402 -7.84 -13.38 -3.08
C PRO A 402 -7.09 -12.06 -2.87
N VAL A 403 -7.46 -11.02 -3.62
CA VAL A 403 -6.91 -9.67 -3.50
C VAL A 403 -8.02 -8.61 -3.51
N SER A 404 -7.78 -7.46 -2.88
CA SER A 404 -8.68 -6.31 -2.89
C SER A 404 -8.40 -5.45 -4.13
N SER A 405 -9.18 -5.59 -5.20
CA SER A 405 -9.45 -4.66 -6.32
C SER A 405 -8.32 -3.91 -7.08
N HIS A 406 -7.03 -4.00 -6.75
CA HIS A 406 -5.99 -3.14 -7.32
C HIS A 406 -5.29 -3.69 -8.58
N LEU A 407 -5.85 -4.71 -9.24
CA LEU A 407 -5.19 -5.41 -10.35
C LEU A 407 -5.99 -5.31 -11.66
N TRP A 408 -6.48 -4.12 -12.04
CA TRP A 408 -7.29 -3.99 -13.26
C TRP A 408 -6.43 -3.93 -14.53
N LYS A 409 -7.06 -4.26 -15.66
CA LYS A 409 -6.47 -4.18 -16.99
C LYS A 409 -6.85 -2.87 -17.64
N VAL A 410 -5.87 -2.12 -18.18
CA VAL A 410 -6.18 -0.97 -19.04
C VAL A 410 -6.80 -1.50 -20.34
N THR A 411 -8.10 -1.27 -20.49
CA THR A 411 -8.93 -1.90 -21.53
C THR A 411 -9.73 -0.89 -22.33
N HIS A 412 -10.19 0.18 -21.69
CA HIS A 412 -11.00 1.25 -22.28
C HIS A 412 -10.31 2.60 -22.13
N HIS A 413 -10.74 3.58 -22.94
CA HIS A 413 -10.17 4.93 -22.94
C HIS A 413 -10.17 5.58 -21.54
N LYS A 414 -11.25 5.39 -20.77
CA LYS A 414 -11.34 5.88 -19.38
C LYS A 414 -10.23 5.34 -18.47
N ASP A 415 -9.76 4.11 -18.73
CA ASP A 415 -8.75 3.45 -17.91
C ASP A 415 -7.38 4.10 -18.11
N ILE A 416 -7.13 4.77 -19.24
CA ILE A 416 -5.91 5.56 -19.48
C ILE A 416 -5.85 6.72 -18.49
N TYR A 417 -6.95 7.45 -18.32
CA TYR A 417 -7.04 8.56 -17.36
C TYR A 417 -6.89 8.07 -15.93
N THR A 418 -7.55 6.95 -15.58
CA THR A 418 -7.38 6.33 -14.27
C THR A 418 -5.93 5.93 -14.03
N ALA A 419 -5.28 5.30 -15.01
CA ALA A 419 -3.87 4.92 -14.92
C ALA A 419 -2.93 6.14 -14.79
N ALA A 420 -3.21 7.23 -15.51
CA ALA A 420 -2.46 8.48 -15.38
C ALA A 420 -2.57 9.08 -13.96
N GLY A 421 -3.78 9.10 -13.39
CA GLY A 421 -4.01 9.58 -12.02
C GLY A 421 -3.31 8.71 -10.98
N VAL A 422 -3.43 7.39 -11.08
CA VAL A 422 -2.78 6.43 -10.17
C VAL A 422 -1.26 6.54 -10.22
N LEU A 423 -0.68 6.68 -11.43
CA LEU A 423 0.76 6.95 -11.55
C LEU A 423 1.14 8.25 -10.84
N LYS A 424 0.33 9.30 -10.98
CA LYS A 424 0.59 10.61 -10.36
C LYS A 424 0.57 10.55 -8.84
N GLU A 425 -0.44 9.89 -8.26
CA GLU A 425 -0.53 9.64 -6.82
C GLU A 425 0.65 8.81 -6.30
N SER A 426 1.17 7.89 -7.11
CA SER A 426 2.31 7.03 -6.72
C SER A 426 3.67 7.75 -6.72
N GLN A 427 3.74 8.96 -7.27
CA GLN A 427 4.99 9.72 -7.38
C GLN A 427 5.44 10.27 -6.02
N THR A 428 6.72 10.64 -5.98
CA THR A 428 7.33 11.26 -4.80
C THR A 428 7.61 12.73 -5.05
N VAL A 429 7.61 13.53 -3.99
CA VAL A 429 7.96 14.95 -4.04
C VAL A 429 9.15 15.22 -3.13
N ALA A 430 10.16 15.91 -3.64
CA ALA A 430 11.24 16.46 -2.83
C ALA A 430 10.99 17.94 -2.56
N VAL A 431 10.94 18.33 -1.29
CA VAL A 431 10.90 19.73 -0.86
C VAL A 431 12.30 20.14 -0.44
N ILE A 432 12.81 21.18 -1.08
CA ILE A 432 14.15 21.72 -0.90
C ILE A 432 14.01 23.13 -0.36
N CYS A 433 14.56 23.34 0.82
CA CYS A 433 14.62 24.66 1.45
C CYS A 433 15.91 24.83 2.25
N LYS A 434 16.35 26.08 2.45
CA LYS A 434 17.40 26.41 3.43
C LYS A 434 16.78 26.36 4.83
N GLU A 435 17.57 25.98 5.84
CA GLU A 435 17.13 25.53 7.18
C GLU A 435 16.33 26.54 8.01
N GLN A 436 16.09 27.76 7.51
CA GLN A 436 15.20 28.75 8.10
C GLN A 436 14.07 29.04 7.11
N THR A 437 12.82 28.67 7.45
CA THR A 437 11.61 29.27 6.86
C THR A 437 10.34 28.75 7.53
N SER A 438 9.58 29.71 8.07
CA SER A 438 8.12 29.94 8.03
C SER A 438 7.10 28.80 8.22
N GLU A 439 5.91 29.20 8.67
CA GLU A 439 4.66 28.40 8.76
C GLU A 439 4.26 27.71 7.43
N PHE A 440 4.83 28.12 6.29
CA PHE A 440 4.56 27.57 4.96
C PHE A 440 5.04 26.11 4.79
N LEU A 441 6.21 25.74 5.32
CA LEU A 441 6.78 24.42 5.06
C LEU A 441 5.95 23.26 5.65
N PRO A 442 5.44 23.34 6.90
CA PRO A 442 4.54 22.32 7.43
C PRO A 442 3.25 22.19 6.62
N LEU A 443 2.64 23.31 6.22
CA LEU A 443 1.40 23.33 5.42
C LEU A 443 1.62 22.72 4.04
N LEU A 444 2.71 23.10 3.37
CA LEU A 444 3.09 22.54 2.08
C LEU A 444 3.32 21.03 2.16
N LYS A 445 4.10 20.56 3.15
CA LYS A 445 4.35 19.13 3.34
C LYS A 445 3.06 18.35 3.59
N ASN A 446 2.16 18.89 4.42
CA ASN A 446 0.87 18.27 4.71
C ASN A 446 -0.01 18.17 3.44
N ALA A 447 -0.13 19.25 2.68
CA ALA A 447 -0.94 19.26 1.46
C ALA A 447 -0.38 18.34 0.37
N LEU A 448 0.94 18.31 0.18
CA LEU A 448 1.60 17.39 -0.75
C LEU A 448 1.45 15.94 -0.27
N GLY A 449 1.52 15.66 1.03
CA GLY A 449 1.32 14.32 1.60
C GLY A 449 -0.09 13.76 1.37
N LYS A 450 -1.09 14.60 1.10
CA LYS A 450 -2.44 14.17 0.71
C LYS A 450 -2.57 13.82 -0.77
N ALA A 451 -1.63 14.26 -1.62
CA ALA A 451 -1.72 14.13 -3.08
C ALA A 451 -0.68 13.17 -3.67
N PHE A 452 0.42 12.92 -2.95
CA PHE A 452 1.55 12.13 -3.41
C PHE A 452 1.93 11.07 -2.38
N LYS A 453 2.48 9.95 -2.86
CA LYS A 453 2.85 8.78 -2.04
C LYS A 453 3.78 9.12 -0.89
N SER A 454 4.75 10.00 -1.10
CA SER A 454 5.67 10.44 -0.05
C SER A 454 6.30 11.79 -0.36
N VAL A 455 6.57 12.54 0.70
CA VAL A 455 7.21 13.86 0.65
C VAL A 455 8.54 13.79 1.40
N HIS A 456 9.63 14.15 0.74
CA HIS A 456 10.99 14.08 1.26
C HIS A 456 11.55 15.47 1.46
N SER A 457 12.36 15.67 2.49
CA SER A 457 13.20 16.87 2.60
C SER A 457 14.60 16.54 2.10
N ALA A 458 15.11 17.33 1.15
CA ALA A 458 16.41 17.12 0.54
C ALA A 458 17.18 18.43 0.40
N LYS A 459 18.52 18.35 0.38
CA LYS A 459 19.38 19.45 -0.08
C LYS A 459 19.45 19.39 -1.60
N PHE A 460 19.42 20.54 -2.28
CA PHE A 460 19.54 20.54 -3.73
C PHE A 460 20.96 20.22 -4.14
N ASN A 461 21.11 19.19 -4.97
CA ASN A 461 22.29 18.93 -5.77
C ASN A 461 21.83 18.48 -7.16
N VAL A 462 22.73 18.50 -8.14
CA VAL A 462 22.41 18.06 -9.51
C VAL A 462 21.94 16.59 -9.51
N SER A 463 22.42 15.76 -8.58
CA SER A 463 21.94 14.38 -8.41
C SER A 463 20.51 14.24 -7.85
N THR A 464 19.89 15.32 -7.38
CA THR A 464 18.46 15.33 -7.01
C THR A 464 17.59 15.31 -8.27
N LEU A 465 18.08 15.88 -9.38
CA LEU A 465 17.43 15.81 -10.69
C LEU A 465 17.47 14.37 -11.19
N GLY A 466 16.30 13.83 -11.57
CA GLY A 466 16.15 12.43 -11.98
C GLY A 466 15.95 11.43 -10.83
N LYS A 467 16.21 11.81 -9.57
CA LYS A 467 15.88 10.98 -8.40
C LYS A 467 14.41 11.12 -7.98
N PHE A 468 13.86 12.32 -8.13
CA PHE A 468 12.47 12.64 -7.80
C PHE A 468 11.76 13.17 -9.04
N GLN A 469 10.54 12.71 -9.27
CA GLN A 469 9.70 13.15 -10.40
C GLN A 469 9.11 14.55 -10.16
N ASN A 470 8.99 14.95 -8.89
CA ASN A 470 8.47 16.25 -8.50
C ASN A 470 9.41 16.89 -7.47
N ILE A 471 9.76 18.15 -7.69
CA ILE A 471 10.66 18.93 -6.83
C ILE A 471 9.99 20.27 -6.54
N VAL A 472 10.00 20.68 -5.28
CA VAL A 472 9.66 22.06 -4.87
C VAL A 472 10.91 22.69 -4.30
N GLN A 473 11.35 23.80 -4.89
CA GLN A 473 12.44 24.61 -4.38
C GLN A 473 11.88 25.89 -3.80
N VAL A 474 12.12 26.12 -2.51
CA VAL A 474 11.70 27.34 -1.83
C VAL A 474 12.92 28.25 -1.70
N HIS A 475 12.77 29.46 -2.22
CA HIS A 475 13.78 30.51 -2.27
C HIS A 475 13.29 31.67 -1.42
N GLU A 476 14.06 32.02 -0.37
CA GLU A 476 13.78 33.17 0.48
C GLU A 476 14.91 34.19 0.31
N ALA A 477 14.52 35.43 0.00
CA ALA A 477 15.46 36.54 -0.26
C ALA A 477 16.60 36.20 -1.24
N GLU A 478 16.35 35.29 -2.20
CA GLU A 478 17.32 34.87 -3.21
C GLU A 478 16.96 35.48 -4.56
N ASN A 479 17.94 36.11 -5.23
CA ASN A 479 17.71 36.77 -6.51
C ASN A 479 17.18 35.77 -7.56
N PRO A 480 15.97 35.97 -8.12
CA PRO A 480 15.34 35.06 -9.09
C PRO A 480 16.15 34.85 -10.37
N TYR A 481 16.90 35.85 -10.84
CA TYR A 481 17.77 35.72 -12.02
C TYR A 481 18.90 34.71 -11.77
N SER A 482 19.46 34.68 -10.56
CA SER A 482 20.50 33.72 -10.20
C SER A 482 19.99 32.27 -10.20
N VAL A 483 18.70 32.08 -9.90
CA VAL A 483 18.07 30.75 -9.94
C VAL A 483 17.91 30.31 -11.40
N ILE A 484 17.45 31.18 -12.30
CA ILE A 484 17.37 30.89 -13.74
C ILE A 484 18.75 30.54 -14.30
N GLU A 485 19.79 31.30 -13.94
CA GLU A 485 21.16 31.04 -14.39
C GLU A 485 21.63 29.64 -13.98
N LYS A 486 21.38 29.22 -12.73
CA LYS A 486 21.71 27.87 -12.25
C LYS A 486 21.02 26.77 -13.05
N MET A 487 19.81 27.01 -13.55
CA MET A 487 19.08 26.01 -14.35
C MET A 487 19.73 25.71 -15.70
N SER A 488 20.55 26.63 -16.23
CA SER A 488 21.29 26.38 -17.48
C SER A 488 22.23 25.18 -17.40
N SER A 489 22.64 24.81 -16.19
CA SER A 489 23.50 23.66 -15.92
C SER A 489 22.77 22.31 -15.87
N PHE A 490 21.43 22.30 -15.92
CA PHE A 490 20.64 21.08 -15.79
C PHE A 490 20.79 20.21 -17.03
N GLN A 491 21.07 18.92 -16.80
CA GLN A 491 21.22 17.93 -17.85
C GLN A 491 19.91 17.20 -18.12
N LYS A 492 19.84 16.53 -19.28
CA LYS A 492 18.69 15.70 -19.67
C LYS A 492 18.48 14.58 -18.65
N VAL A 493 17.24 14.46 -18.17
CA VAL A 493 16.80 13.39 -17.27
C VAL A 493 16.02 12.32 -18.03
N SER A 494 16.10 11.07 -17.56
CA SER A 494 15.42 9.93 -18.16
C SER A 494 13.91 10.02 -18.01
N GLU A 495 13.43 10.39 -16.82
CA GLU A 495 12.01 10.57 -16.51
C GLU A 495 11.64 12.06 -16.45
N LEU A 496 10.41 12.38 -16.87
CA LEU A 496 9.85 13.72 -16.79
C LEU A 496 9.89 14.22 -15.33
N THR A 497 10.64 15.29 -15.08
CA THR A 497 10.78 15.90 -13.76
C THR A 497 10.11 17.27 -13.74
N SER A 498 9.19 17.49 -12.81
CA SER A 498 8.54 18.79 -12.60
C SER A 498 9.18 19.51 -11.42
N ILE A 499 9.56 20.77 -11.60
CA ILE A 499 10.18 21.61 -10.59
C ILE A 499 9.33 22.87 -10.39
N VAL A 500 8.86 23.11 -9.17
CA VAL A 500 8.19 24.36 -8.79
C VAL A 500 9.14 25.17 -7.95
N HIS A 501 9.53 26.35 -8.45
CA HIS A 501 10.30 27.34 -7.70
C HIS A 501 9.33 28.31 -7.04
N VAL A 502 9.38 28.37 -5.71
CA VAL A 502 8.58 29.28 -4.88
C VAL A 502 9.50 30.37 -4.36
N PHE A 503 9.23 31.61 -4.74
CA PHE A 503 9.97 32.79 -4.32
C PHE A 503 9.19 33.54 -3.24
N ILE A 504 9.81 33.68 -2.07
CA ILE A 504 9.29 34.43 -0.93
C ILE A 504 10.26 35.60 -0.70
N ASN A 505 9.74 36.82 -0.62
CA ASN A 505 10.52 38.03 -0.33
C ASN A 505 11.77 38.19 -1.22
N SER A 506 11.67 37.76 -2.48
CA SER A 506 12.81 37.68 -3.40
C SER A 506 12.77 38.74 -4.50
N PHE A 507 11.71 39.57 -4.53
CA PHE A 507 11.54 40.63 -5.52
C PHE A 507 11.74 41.97 -4.84
N ASP A 508 12.89 42.58 -5.11
CA ASP A 508 13.21 43.95 -4.72
C ASP A 508 12.97 44.91 -5.91
N PRO A 509 12.99 46.24 -5.72
CA PRO A 509 12.75 47.22 -6.79
C PRO A 509 13.73 47.16 -7.98
N SER A 510 14.87 46.47 -7.85
CA SER A 510 15.84 46.28 -8.94
C SER A 510 15.42 45.15 -9.91
N ILE A 511 14.47 44.30 -9.51
CA ILE A 511 14.02 43.15 -10.31
C ILE A 511 12.85 43.56 -11.19
N ASN A 512 13.09 43.62 -12.50
CA ASN A 512 12.02 43.79 -13.48
C ASN A 512 11.22 42.48 -13.67
N PHE A 513 10.00 42.44 -13.15
CA PHE A 513 9.14 41.25 -13.21
C PHE A 513 8.84 40.77 -14.63
N LEU A 514 8.60 41.69 -15.58
CA LEU A 514 8.32 41.34 -16.97
C LEU A 514 9.53 40.71 -17.66
N GLU A 515 10.73 41.19 -17.34
CA GLU A 515 11.97 40.62 -17.86
C GLU A 515 12.24 39.23 -17.27
N PHE A 516 12.02 39.07 -15.97
CA PHE A 516 12.06 37.75 -15.32
C PHE A 516 11.10 36.75 -15.97
N GLN A 517 9.85 37.15 -16.24
CA GLN A 517 8.88 36.31 -16.95
C GLN A 517 9.36 35.85 -18.33
N LYS A 518 10.02 36.74 -19.09
CA LYS A 518 10.58 36.37 -20.40
C LYS A 518 11.70 35.36 -20.26
N GLN A 519 12.64 35.58 -19.34
CA GLN A 519 13.76 34.67 -19.11
C GLN A 519 13.30 33.31 -18.60
N ALA A 520 12.31 33.27 -17.70
CA ALA A 520 11.69 32.03 -17.22
C ALA A 520 11.10 31.21 -18.38
N LYS A 521 10.39 31.86 -19.31
CA LYS A 521 9.84 31.19 -20.51
C LYS A 521 10.93 30.69 -21.46
N ILE A 522 12.01 31.44 -21.65
CA ILE A 522 13.14 31.02 -22.50
C ILE A 522 13.83 29.80 -21.90
N SER A 523 14.13 29.84 -20.60
CA SER A 523 14.75 28.72 -19.88
C SER A 523 13.87 27.47 -19.92
N ALA A 524 12.56 27.61 -19.68
CA ALA A 524 11.62 26.50 -19.73
C ALA A 524 11.56 25.80 -21.10
N LYS A 525 11.69 26.54 -22.22
CA LYS A 525 11.74 25.94 -23.56
C LYS A 525 12.95 25.03 -23.75
N VAL A 526 14.10 25.42 -23.22
CA VAL A 526 15.34 24.62 -23.27
C VAL A 526 15.20 23.38 -22.38
N LEU A 527 14.76 23.58 -21.13
CA LEU A 527 14.59 22.50 -20.15
C LEU A 527 13.54 21.46 -20.56
N LYS A 528 12.52 21.86 -21.33
CA LYS A 528 11.53 20.92 -21.88
C LYS A 528 12.17 19.85 -22.78
N LEU A 529 13.23 20.19 -23.52
CA LEU A 529 13.99 19.23 -24.32
C LEU A 529 14.83 18.27 -23.46
N ALA A 530 15.12 18.69 -22.23
CA ALA A 530 15.83 17.91 -21.22
C ALA A 530 14.87 17.07 -20.34
N ASN A 531 13.58 16.98 -20.68
CA ASN A 531 12.51 16.34 -19.86
C ASN A 531 12.30 17.01 -18.50
N ILE A 532 12.53 18.32 -18.40
CA ILE A 532 12.33 19.09 -17.18
C ILE A 532 11.24 20.13 -17.43
N LEU A 533 10.20 20.13 -16.59
CA LEU A 533 9.18 21.18 -16.54
C LEU A 533 9.47 22.07 -15.35
N VAL A 534 9.46 23.38 -15.56
CA VAL A 534 9.72 24.37 -14.51
C VAL A 534 8.54 25.32 -14.37
N TYR A 535 8.18 25.63 -13.13
CA TYR A 535 7.12 26.57 -12.79
C TYR A 535 7.63 27.53 -11.73
N PHE A 536 7.12 28.76 -11.73
CA PHE A 536 7.58 29.82 -10.85
C PHE A 536 6.38 30.40 -10.11
N ILE A 537 6.44 30.47 -8.78
CA ILE A 537 5.43 31.13 -7.95
C ILE A 537 6.13 32.23 -7.17
N VAL A 538 5.54 33.41 -7.15
CA VAL A 538 6.08 34.60 -6.47
C VAL A 538 5.05 35.07 -5.46
N ARG A 539 5.52 35.33 -4.22
CA ARG A 539 4.73 35.94 -3.16
C ARG A 539 5.38 37.22 -2.66
N GLU A 540 4.57 38.26 -2.53
CA GLU A 540 4.94 39.55 -1.95
C GLU A 540 4.47 39.64 -0.47
N GLU A 541 5.19 40.42 0.33
CA GLU A 541 5.22 40.38 1.80
C GLU A 541 3.92 40.85 2.51
N MET A 542 2.83 41.11 1.78
CA MET A 542 1.66 41.86 2.28
C MET A 542 0.33 41.08 2.29
N GLU A 543 0.33 39.80 1.96
CA GLU A 543 -0.92 39.02 1.77
C GLU A 543 -1.29 38.17 3.03
N PRO A 544 -2.57 38.16 3.46
CA PRO A 544 -3.06 37.48 4.68
C PRO A 544 -2.87 35.95 4.65
N MET A 545 -3.10 35.25 5.77
CA MET A 545 -2.86 33.80 5.92
C MET A 545 -3.54 32.93 4.83
N ASP A 546 -4.69 33.39 4.29
CA ASP A 546 -5.40 32.74 3.17
C ASP A 546 -4.52 32.59 1.91
N SER A 547 -3.56 33.50 1.68
CA SER A 547 -2.58 33.43 0.57
C SER A 547 -1.62 32.24 0.66
N VAL A 548 -1.36 31.73 1.87
CA VAL A 548 -0.46 30.59 2.09
C VAL A 548 -1.13 29.30 1.64
N GLU A 549 -2.42 29.12 1.94
CA GLU A 549 -3.17 27.94 1.52
C GLU A 549 -3.39 27.93 0.00
N GLU A 550 -3.68 29.08 -0.60
CA GLU A 550 -3.79 29.23 -2.05
C GLU A 550 -2.48 28.88 -2.76
N MET A 551 -1.35 29.40 -2.26
CA MET A 551 -0.03 29.05 -2.78
C MET A 551 0.23 27.55 -2.71
N VAL A 552 -0.04 26.93 -1.56
CA VAL A 552 0.15 25.48 -1.37
C VAL A 552 -0.76 24.70 -2.32
N GLY A 553 -2.00 25.14 -2.51
CA GLY A 553 -2.94 24.60 -3.49
C GLY A 553 -2.43 24.71 -4.92
N LEU A 554 -1.80 25.83 -5.28
CA LEU A 554 -1.21 26.06 -6.59
C LEU A 554 0.02 25.18 -6.83
N VAL A 555 0.95 25.07 -5.85
CA VAL A 555 2.10 24.15 -5.94
C VAL A 555 1.62 22.72 -6.18
N LYS A 556 0.63 22.27 -5.39
CA LYS A 556 0.03 20.95 -5.55
C LYS A 556 -0.55 20.77 -6.96
N SER A 557 -1.33 21.73 -7.44
CA SER A 557 -1.98 21.66 -8.76
C SER A 557 -0.96 21.62 -9.91
N LEU A 558 0.06 22.49 -9.87
CA LEU A 558 1.11 22.53 -10.90
C LEU A 558 1.91 21.22 -10.95
N LEU A 559 2.28 20.68 -9.78
CA LEU A 559 2.93 19.39 -9.72
C LEU A 559 2.02 18.26 -10.17
N PHE A 560 0.73 18.27 -9.83
CA PHE A 560 -0.20 17.19 -10.18
C PHE A 560 -0.54 17.19 -11.68
N GLU A 561 -0.73 18.36 -12.29
CA GLU A 561 -1.01 18.48 -13.73
C GLU A 561 0.22 18.23 -14.59
N SER A 562 1.41 18.70 -14.17
CA SER A 562 2.65 18.63 -14.97
C SER A 562 2.45 19.09 -16.42
N SER A 563 1.65 20.14 -16.63
CA SER A 563 1.29 20.60 -17.97
C SER A 563 2.49 21.24 -18.65
N THR A 564 2.76 20.80 -19.87
CA THR A 564 3.85 21.35 -20.68
C THR A 564 3.53 22.72 -21.29
N TYR A 565 2.26 23.17 -21.21
CA TYR A 565 1.79 24.47 -21.67
C TYR A 565 2.02 25.56 -20.62
N THR A 566 1.91 25.21 -19.34
CA THR A 566 2.11 26.13 -18.22
C THR A 566 3.56 26.21 -17.77
N SER A 567 4.45 25.34 -18.29
CA SER A 567 5.88 25.38 -17.99
C SER A 567 6.49 26.73 -18.41
N GLY A 568 7.24 27.34 -17.51
CA GLY A 568 7.86 28.66 -17.66
C GLY A 568 6.96 29.83 -17.29
N ASN A 569 5.70 29.59 -16.91
CA ASN A 569 4.84 30.64 -16.39
C ASN A 569 5.25 31.03 -14.97
N VAL A 570 5.11 32.32 -14.69
CA VAL A 570 5.28 32.92 -13.36
C VAL A 570 3.89 33.25 -12.82
N PHE A 571 3.52 32.62 -11.72
CA PHE A 571 2.26 32.80 -11.03
C PHE A 571 2.47 33.73 -9.85
N LEU A 572 1.52 34.63 -9.63
CA LEU A 572 1.45 35.50 -8.45
C LEU A 572 0.51 34.84 -7.45
N SER A 573 0.90 34.81 -6.19
CA SER A 573 0.15 34.23 -5.08
C SER A 573 0.24 35.07 -3.83
#